data_AF-X0VWE0-F1
#
_entry.id   AF-X0VWE0-F1
#
_cell.length_a   1.000
_cell.length_b   1.000
_cell.length_c   1.000
_cell.angle_alpha   90.00
_cell.angle_beta   90.00
_cell.angle_gamma   90.00
#
_symmetry.space_group_name_H-M   'P 1'
#
loop_
_entity.id
_entity.type
_entity.pdbx_description
1 polymer ?
#
loop_
_entity_poly.entity_id
_entity_poly.type
_entity_poly.pdbx_seq_one_letter_code
_entity_poly.pdbx_strand_id
1 'polypeptide(L)'
;RSAGPSLNKQWMSELLSLKNEYGISLCISELVVQEWCEHISEILKVNRQKLFSSISLLKDYKIQVPNIEPQEANLPEKHDLVEIVTHKLENSGFAIIKNWDGSLSQLLTEAIEKYPPFEQGGKGLCDAVILESYVKHAMENYSKARVLVVSNDSAVKRSENRFEKHGISVEFIVESEIVEKLKSLLKNEWATYKEEKDSQLEEYILTHGSNILEYVNKTPIKITDWMLEGPFEKEEDKIYGTIERILSVKPTQITKVVGGAPTYG
;
A
#
# COMPACT_ATOMS: atom_id res chain seq x y z
N ARG A 1 -4.01 -9.12 16.79
CA ARG A 1 -4.00 -9.92 18.05
C ARG A 1 -3.70 -11.43 17.85
N SER A 2 -3.67 -11.98 16.63
CA SER A 2 -3.25 -13.38 16.33
C SER A 2 -1.98 -13.50 15.47
N ALA A 3 -1.35 -12.38 15.09
CA ALA A 3 -0.12 -12.41 14.30
C ALA A 3 1.10 -12.54 15.23
N GLY A 4 1.59 -13.77 15.40
CA GLY A 4 2.97 -13.99 15.82
C GLY A 4 3.92 -13.45 14.73
N PRO A 5 4.96 -12.67 15.07
CA PRO A 5 5.74 -11.91 14.11
C PRO A 5 6.80 -12.80 13.48
N SER A 6 6.49 -13.43 12.35
CA SER A 6 7.50 -13.45 11.31
C SER A 6 7.21 -12.27 10.39
N LEU A 7 7.99 -11.19 10.53
CA LEU A 7 8.11 -10.15 9.49
C LEU A 7 8.63 -10.74 8.15
N ASN A 8 9.00 -12.02 8.17
CA ASN A 8 9.51 -12.82 7.07
C ASN A 8 8.40 -13.50 6.24
N LYS A 9 7.15 -13.04 6.34
CA LYS A 9 6.06 -13.57 5.49
C LYS A 9 6.17 -12.98 4.08
N GLN A 10 5.99 -13.82 3.06
CA GLN A 10 6.04 -13.45 1.63
C GLN A 10 5.18 -12.21 1.28
N TRP A 11 4.04 -12.02 1.96
CA TRP A 11 3.18 -10.86 1.73
C TRP A 11 3.84 -9.53 2.13
N MET A 12 4.72 -9.51 3.13
CA MET A 12 5.45 -8.30 3.54
C MET A 12 6.41 -7.86 2.44
N SER A 13 7.18 -8.78 1.85
CA SER A 13 8.06 -8.43 0.72
C SER A 13 7.29 -7.89 -0.48
N GLU A 14 6.11 -8.44 -0.77
CA GLU A 14 5.26 -7.94 -1.86
C GLU A 14 4.71 -6.55 -1.57
N LEU A 15 4.28 -6.27 -0.33
CA LEU A 15 3.86 -4.93 0.07
C LEU A 15 4.99 -3.90 -0.01
N LEU A 16 6.21 -4.29 0.34
CA LEU A 16 7.36 -3.40 0.26
C LEU A 16 7.76 -3.09 -1.17
N SER A 17 7.66 -4.08 -2.07
CA SER A 17 7.80 -3.85 -3.50
C SER A 17 6.78 -2.83 -4.00
N LEU A 18 5.50 -3.01 -3.64
CA LEU A 18 4.41 -2.11 -4.05
C LEU A 18 4.58 -0.70 -3.45
N LYS A 19 5.03 -0.60 -2.19
CA LYS A 19 5.37 0.69 -1.58
C LYS A 19 6.44 1.41 -2.39
N ASN A 20 7.53 0.73 -2.74
CA ASN A 20 8.66 1.36 -3.44
C ASN A 20 8.29 1.76 -4.87
N GLU A 21 7.44 0.98 -5.54
CA GLU A 21 7.01 1.24 -6.92
C GLU A 21 5.96 2.35 -7.01
N TYR A 22 5.00 2.40 -6.08
CA TYR A 22 3.83 3.28 -6.17
C TYR A 22 3.78 4.38 -5.09
N GLY A 23 4.78 4.47 -4.22
CA GLY A 23 4.85 5.50 -3.17
C GLY A 23 3.79 5.35 -2.07
N ILE A 24 3.36 4.12 -1.77
CA ILE A 24 2.30 3.85 -0.79
C ILE A 24 2.85 3.95 0.63
N SER A 25 2.19 4.75 1.47
CA SER A 25 2.55 4.87 2.88
C SER A 25 2.02 3.67 3.69
N LEU A 26 2.94 2.90 4.26
CA LEU A 26 2.62 1.84 5.22
C LEU A 26 2.71 2.41 6.63
N CYS A 27 1.61 2.37 7.38
CA CYS A 27 1.53 2.99 8.71
C CYS A 27 1.07 1.98 9.76
N ILE A 28 1.54 2.16 11.00
CA ILE A 28 1.10 1.40 12.17
C ILE A 28 0.99 2.32 13.39
N SER A 29 -0.08 2.19 14.18
CA SER A 29 -0.25 2.98 15.40
C SER A 29 0.70 2.53 16.52
N GLU A 30 1.24 3.49 17.28
CA GLU A 30 2.02 3.23 18.50
C GLU A 30 1.30 2.28 19.45
N LEU A 31 -0.02 2.41 19.63
CA LEU A 31 -0.80 1.52 20.48
C LEU A 31 -0.76 0.07 20.00
N VAL A 32 -0.84 -0.14 18.68
CA VAL A 32 -0.72 -1.48 18.07
C VAL A 32 0.67 -2.06 18.32
N VAL A 33 1.72 -1.25 18.19
CA VAL A 33 3.10 -1.67 18.48
C VAL A 33 3.24 -2.09 19.94
N GLN A 34 2.66 -1.32 20.88
CA GLN A 34 2.67 -1.66 22.30
C GLN A 34 1.91 -2.95 22.61
N GLU A 35 0.71 -3.14 22.05
CA GLU A 35 -0.05 -4.40 22.17
C GLU A 35 0.78 -5.58 21.64
N TRP A 36 1.48 -5.39 20.53
CA TRP A 36 2.29 -6.44 19.92
C TRP A 36 3.51 -6.79 20.78
N CYS A 37 4.18 -5.80 21.36
CA CYS A 37 5.31 -6.00 22.25
C CYS A 37 4.90 -6.78 23.52
N GLU A 38 3.72 -6.49 24.07
CA GLU A 38 3.19 -7.24 25.22
C GLU A 38 2.97 -8.72 24.85
N HIS A 39 2.38 -8.98 23.69
CA HIS A 39 2.18 -10.34 23.21
C HIS A 39 3.50 -11.08 22.94
N ILE A 40 4.47 -10.41 22.33
CA ILE A 40 5.81 -10.97 22.07
C ILE A 40 6.52 -11.30 23.39
N SER A 41 6.46 -10.40 24.37
CA SER A 41 7.03 -10.60 25.70
C SER A 41 6.52 -11.89 26.35
N GLU A 42 5.20 -12.12 26.32
CA GLU A 42 4.60 -13.34 26.86
C GLU A 42 5.04 -14.61 26.10
N ILE A 43 5.10 -14.55 24.77
CA ILE A 43 5.62 -15.67 23.96
C ILE A 43 7.08 -15.97 24.32
N LEU A 44 7.93 -14.95 24.45
CA LEU A 44 9.33 -15.10 24.79
C LEU A 44 9.51 -15.72 26.18
N LYS A 45 8.71 -15.30 27.17
CA LYS A 45 8.70 -15.91 28.50
C LYS A 45 8.35 -17.41 28.44
N VAL A 46 7.30 -17.77 27.72
CA VAL A 46 6.88 -19.18 27.55
C VAL A 46 7.97 -19.99 26.85
N ASN A 47 8.58 -19.45 25.78
CA ASN A 47 9.64 -20.14 25.05
C ASN A 47 10.90 -20.30 25.89
N ARG A 48 11.26 -19.31 26.72
CA ARG A 48 12.36 -19.40 27.69
C ARG A 48 12.11 -20.52 28.70
N GLN A 49 10.90 -20.60 29.26
CA GLN A 49 10.53 -21.69 30.17
C GLN A 49 10.62 -23.06 29.49
N LYS A 50 10.11 -23.18 28.27
CA LYS A 50 10.21 -24.42 27.47
C LYS A 50 11.66 -24.82 27.24
N LEU A 51 12.52 -23.89 26.84
CA LEU A 51 13.95 -24.14 26.63
C LEU A 51 14.59 -24.75 27.88
N PHE A 52 14.42 -24.13 29.05
CA PHE A 52 15.00 -24.65 30.29
C PHE A 52 14.42 -26.00 30.70
N SER A 53 13.11 -26.22 30.49
CA SER A 53 12.49 -27.52 30.76
C SER A 53 13.03 -28.64 29.86
N SER A 54 13.25 -28.35 28.57
CA SER A 54 13.85 -29.29 27.62
C SER A 54 15.31 -29.59 27.94
N ILE A 55 16.09 -28.57 28.34
CA ILE A 55 17.47 -28.75 28.79
C ILE A 55 17.52 -29.66 30.01
N SER A 56 16.64 -29.45 31.00
CA SER A 56 16.56 -30.30 32.19
C SER A 56 16.26 -31.76 31.82
N LEU A 57 15.25 -31.98 30.98
CA LEU A 57 14.88 -33.32 30.55
C LEU A 57 16.04 -34.05 29.85
N LEU A 58 16.74 -33.38 28.94
CA LEU A 58 17.89 -33.98 28.25
C LEU A 58 19.03 -34.34 29.21
N LYS A 59 19.27 -33.49 30.23
CA LYS A 59 20.23 -33.78 31.30
C LYS A 59 19.84 -35.02 32.11
N ASP A 60 18.55 -35.23 32.37
CA ASP A 60 18.05 -36.42 33.09
C ASP A 60 18.37 -37.74 32.35
N TYR A 61 18.38 -37.69 31.02
CA TYR A 61 18.76 -38.82 30.16
C TYR A 61 20.27 -38.86 29.83
N LYS A 62 21.10 -38.09 30.55
CA LYS A 62 22.56 -38.00 30.35
C LYS A 62 22.98 -37.54 28.95
N ILE A 63 22.11 -36.84 28.23
CA ILE A 63 22.45 -36.25 26.93
C ILE A 63 23.24 -34.98 27.19
N GLN A 64 24.40 -34.83 26.53
CA GLN A 64 25.18 -33.60 26.62
C GLN A 64 24.44 -32.46 25.92
N VAL A 65 24.13 -31.42 26.67
CA VAL A 65 23.50 -30.18 26.18
C VAL A 65 24.35 -28.98 26.57
N PRO A 66 24.33 -27.88 25.78
CA PRO A 66 24.99 -26.64 26.16
C PRO A 66 24.53 -26.20 27.55
N ASN A 67 25.48 -25.81 28.40
CA ASN A 67 25.15 -25.24 29.70
C ASN A 67 24.77 -23.77 29.48
N ILE A 68 23.47 -23.51 29.36
CA ILE A 68 22.92 -22.15 29.28
C ILE A 68 22.56 -21.74 30.70
N GLU A 69 23.25 -20.74 31.25
CA GLU A 69 22.87 -20.20 32.55
C GLU A 69 21.59 -19.35 32.42
N PRO A 70 20.70 -19.35 33.42
CA PRO A 70 19.47 -18.54 33.39
C PRO A 70 19.71 -17.06 33.08
N GLN A 71 20.88 -16.55 33.49
CA GLN A 71 21.33 -15.17 33.32
C GLN A 71 21.78 -14.85 31.89
N GLU A 72 22.19 -15.86 31.12
CA GLU A 72 22.59 -15.71 29.71
C GLU A 72 21.38 -15.62 28.77
N ALA A 73 20.22 -16.10 29.22
CA ALA A 73 18.94 -16.02 28.50
C ALA A 73 18.05 -14.89 29.04
N ASN A 74 18.61 -13.69 29.23
CA ASN A 74 17.82 -12.53 29.64
C ASN A 74 16.89 -12.07 28.50
N LEU A 75 15.64 -11.82 28.87
CA LEU A 75 14.68 -11.21 27.96
C LEU A 75 14.85 -9.68 28.01
N PRO A 76 14.68 -8.98 26.88
CA PRO A 76 14.71 -7.51 26.88
C PRO A 76 13.65 -6.97 27.84
N GLU A 77 13.94 -5.82 28.47
CA GLU A 77 12.90 -5.12 29.21
C GLU A 77 11.81 -4.60 28.26
N LYS A 78 10.65 -4.22 28.81
CA LYS A 78 9.52 -3.77 27.99
C LYS A 78 9.89 -2.56 27.11
N HIS A 79 10.69 -1.64 27.63
CA HIS A 79 11.12 -0.46 26.88
C HIS A 79 12.08 -0.83 25.73
N ASP A 80 13.09 -1.67 26.02
CA ASP A 80 14.02 -2.20 25.02
C ASP A 80 13.29 -2.94 23.90
N LEU A 81 12.30 -3.77 24.27
CA LEU A 81 11.52 -4.53 23.30
C LEU A 81 10.73 -3.61 22.35
N VAL A 82 10.12 -2.55 22.89
CA VAL A 82 9.42 -1.56 22.07
C VAL A 82 10.37 -0.86 21.11
N GLU A 83 11.57 -0.48 21.56
CA GLU A 83 12.58 0.15 20.71
C GLU A 83 13.07 -0.81 19.61
N ILE A 84 13.37 -2.07 19.95
CA ILE A 84 13.77 -3.11 19.00
C ILE A 84 12.69 -3.34 17.94
N VAL A 85 11.42 -3.45 18.34
CA VAL A 85 10.30 -3.69 17.41
C VAL A 85 10.04 -2.47 16.55
N THR A 86 10.09 -1.27 17.12
CA THR A 86 9.96 0.01 16.41
C THR A 86 11.01 0.12 15.33
N HIS A 87 12.29 -0.06 15.67
CA HIS A 87 13.38 0.04 14.71
C HIS A 87 13.26 -1.02 13.60
N LYS A 88 12.80 -2.23 13.91
CA LYS A 88 12.52 -3.26 12.89
C LYS A 88 11.41 -2.85 11.92
N LEU A 89 10.35 -2.22 12.42
CA LEU A 89 9.24 -1.75 11.59
C LEU A 89 9.64 -0.59 10.69
N GLU A 90 10.36 0.38 11.23
CA GLU A 90 10.89 1.53 10.48
C GLU A 90 11.87 1.10 9.39
N ASN A 91 12.80 0.19 9.71
CA ASN A 91 13.71 -0.39 8.72
C ASN A 91 12.98 -1.22 7.66
N SER A 92 11.84 -1.79 8.03
CA SER A 92 10.93 -2.44 7.08
C SER A 92 10.05 -1.44 6.34
N GLY A 93 10.22 -0.12 6.52
CA GLY A 93 9.48 0.90 5.78
C GLY A 93 8.10 1.24 6.33
N PHE A 94 7.76 0.86 7.57
CA PHE A 94 6.54 1.33 8.22
C PHE A 94 6.78 2.68 8.91
N ALA A 95 5.84 3.59 8.76
CA ALA A 95 5.76 4.79 9.59
C ALA A 95 4.96 4.48 10.85
N ILE A 96 5.54 4.74 12.01
CA ILE A 96 4.81 4.65 13.28
C ILE A 96 4.05 5.96 13.47
N ILE A 97 2.72 5.86 13.60
CA ILE A 97 1.86 7.03 13.81
C ILE A 97 1.54 7.19 15.28
N LYS A 98 1.55 8.45 15.71
CA LYS A 98 1.21 8.82 17.08
C LYS A 98 -0.24 8.50 17.39
N ASN A 99 -0.47 8.14 18.65
CA ASN A 99 -1.83 7.93 19.12
C ASN A 99 -2.64 9.23 19.10
N TRP A 100 -3.94 9.09 18.84
CA TRP A 100 -4.91 10.16 18.97
C TRP A 100 -4.95 10.67 20.42
N ASP A 101 -4.90 11.98 20.57
CA ASP A 101 -4.78 12.73 21.82
C ASP A 101 -6.03 13.57 22.15
N GLY A 102 -7.16 13.28 21.47
CA GLY A 102 -8.39 14.02 21.69
C GLY A 102 -9.12 13.66 22.99
N SER A 103 -10.29 14.27 23.19
CA SER A 103 -10.99 14.18 24.47
C SER A 103 -11.55 12.78 24.74
N LEU A 104 -11.18 12.21 25.89
CA LEU A 104 -11.77 10.96 26.39
C LEU A 104 -13.31 11.05 26.50
N SER A 105 -13.86 12.24 26.78
CA SER A 105 -15.31 12.44 26.85
C SER A 105 -16.04 12.09 25.55
N GLN A 106 -15.37 12.31 24.41
CA GLN A 106 -15.91 11.96 23.09
C GLN A 106 -16.04 10.44 22.96
N LEU A 107 -14.94 9.72 23.23
CA LEU A 107 -14.93 8.25 23.17
C LEU A 107 -15.90 7.62 24.17
N LEU A 108 -16.05 8.20 25.36
CA LEU A 108 -17.03 7.74 26.34
C LEU A 108 -18.47 7.94 25.87
N THR A 109 -18.76 9.06 25.20
CA THR A 109 -20.09 9.32 24.62
C THR A 109 -20.41 8.29 23.53
N GLU A 110 -19.47 8.03 22.63
CA GLU A 110 -19.60 7.00 21.60
C GLU A 110 -19.78 5.60 22.20
N ALA A 111 -19.11 5.31 23.32
CA ALA A 111 -19.27 4.05 24.04
C ALA A 111 -20.65 3.88 24.67
N ILE A 112 -21.23 4.95 25.21
CA ILE A 112 -22.62 4.96 25.74
C ILE A 112 -23.62 4.73 24.59
N GLU A 113 -23.38 5.37 23.45
CA GLU A 113 -24.19 5.24 22.24
C GLU A 113 -23.98 3.91 21.50
N LYS A 114 -23.02 3.08 21.95
CA LYS A 114 -22.63 1.80 21.34
C LYS A 114 -22.22 1.94 19.87
N TYR A 115 -21.61 3.07 19.53
CA TYR A 115 -21.08 3.31 18.20
C TYR A 115 -19.85 2.41 17.97
N PRO A 116 -19.71 1.71 16.82
CA PRO A 116 -18.56 0.84 16.59
C PRO A 116 -17.22 1.57 16.82
N PRO A 117 -16.22 0.95 17.49
CA PRO A 117 -16.15 -0.46 17.91
C PRO A 117 -16.74 -0.76 19.31
N PHE A 118 -17.54 0.11 19.93
CA PHE A 118 -18.08 -0.04 21.29
C PHE A 118 -19.34 -0.92 21.41
N GLU A 119 -19.48 -1.93 20.55
CA GLU A 119 -20.69 -2.76 20.45
C GLU A 119 -20.98 -3.55 21.75
N GLN A 120 -19.92 -3.85 22.51
CA GLN A 120 -19.99 -4.49 23.83
C GLN A 120 -19.62 -3.51 24.97
N GLY A 121 -19.90 -2.21 24.79
CA GLY A 121 -19.52 -1.15 25.73
C GLY A 121 -18.03 -0.80 25.65
N GLY A 122 -17.39 -0.50 26.79
CA GLY A 122 -16.04 0.07 26.85
C GLY A 122 -14.88 -0.79 26.31
N LYS A 123 -15.12 -2.01 25.83
CA LYS A 123 -14.09 -2.91 25.27
C LYS A 123 -13.48 -2.42 23.96
N GLY A 124 -14.11 -1.47 23.26
CA GLY A 124 -13.62 -0.91 21.99
C GLY A 124 -12.68 0.29 22.13
N LEU A 125 -12.28 0.70 23.35
CA LEU A 125 -11.57 1.96 23.55
C LEU A 125 -10.22 2.01 22.80
N CYS A 126 -9.39 0.97 22.93
CA CYS A 126 -8.12 0.89 22.23
C CYS A 126 -8.32 0.93 20.71
N ASP A 127 -9.29 0.16 20.21
CA ASP A 127 -9.57 0.07 18.78
C ASP A 127 -10.08 1.42 18.24
N ALA A 128 -10.90 2.14 19.01
CA ALA A 128 -11.36 3.49 18.66
C ALA A 128 -10.18 4.47 18.60
N VAL A 129 -9.31 4.49 19.61
CA VAL A 129 -8.10 5.33 19.60
C VAL A 129 -7.22 5.02 18.39
N ILE A 130 -7.02 3.75 18.05
CA ILE A 130 -6.26 3.34 16.86
C ILE A 130 -6.88 3.89 15.58
N LEU A 131 -8.20 3.76 15.41
CA LEU A 131 -8.91 4.23 14.22
C LEU A 131 -8.88 5.76 14.10
N GLU A 132 -9.10 6.47 15.21
CA GLU A 132 -8.99 7.94 15.23
C GLU A 132 -7.57 8.42 14.95
N SER A 133 -6.56 7.64 15.34
CA SER A 133 -5.15 7.91 15.00
C SER A 133 -4.94 7.83 13.49
N TYR A 134 -5.52 6.82 12.82
CA TYR A 134 -5.46 6.70 11.35
C TYR A 134 -6.18 7.84 10.65
N VAL A 135 -7.38 8.22 11.13
CA VAL A 135 -8.14 9.36 10.60
C VAL A 135 -7.34 10.65 10.71
N LYS A 136 -6.85 10.97 11.91
CA LYS A 136 -6.05 12.19 12.16
C LYS A 136 -4.82 12.25 11.27
N HIS A 137 -4.06 11.14 11.21
CA HIS A 137 -2.88 11.06 10.36
C HIS A 137 -3.21 11.26 8.87
N ALA A 138 -4.30 10.65 8.38
CA ALA A 138 -4.74 10.79 7.00
C ALA A 138 -5.10 12.24 6.67
N MET A 139 -5.84 12.92 7.56
CA MET A 139 -6.24 14.33 7.39
C MET A 139 -5.04 15.29 7.37
N GLU A 140 -4.04 15.06 8.23
CA GLU A 140 -2.90 15.96 8.37
C GLU A 140 -1.89 15.85 7.21
N ASN A 141 -1.80 14.68 6.57
CA ASN A 141 -0.72 14.37 5.63
C ASN A 141 -1.18 14.22 4.18
N TYR A 142 -2.48 14.08 3.91
CA TYR A 142 -2.99 13.79 2.57
C TYR A 142 -4.28 14.57 2.26
N SER A 143 -4.32 15.22 1.11
CA SER A 143 -5.48 16.02 0.66
C SER A 143 -6.64 15.17 0.12
N LYS A 144 -6.34 13.99 -0.43
CA LYS A 144 -7.30 12.96 -0.87
C LYS A 144 -6.75 11.60 -0.47
N ALA A 145 -7.05 11.16 0.74
CA ALA A 145 -6.61 9.85 1.23
C ALA A 145 -7.66 8.77 0.92
N ARG A 146 -7.20 7.66 0.33
CA ARG A 146 -7.88 6.39 0.45
C ARG A 146 -7.11 5.54 1.45
N VAL A 147 -7.76 5.13 2.52
CA VAL A 147 -7.14 4.37 3.60
C VAL A 147 -7.54 2.91 3.47
N LEU A 148 -6.55 2.01 3.46
CA LEU A 148 -6.79 0.57 3.53
C LEU A 148 -6.43 0.10 4.93
N VAL A 149 -7.43 -0.25 5.74
CA VAL A 149 -7.21 -0.72 7.12
C VAL A 149 -7.19 -2.25 7.12
N VAL A 150 -6.07 -2.82 7.57
CA VAL A 150 -5.92 -4.27 7.68
C VAL A 150 -6.26 -4.71 9.09
N SER A 151 -7.39 -5.40 9.23
CA SER A 151 -7.82 -5.94 10.51
C SER A 151 -8.63 -7.23 10.33
N ASN A 152 -8.33 -8.22 11.18
CA ASN A 152 -9.14 -9.43 11.29
C ASN A 152 -10.33 -9.23 12.26
N ASP A 153 -10.44 -8.07 12.93
CA ASP A 153 -11.50 -7.78 13.89
C ASP A 153 -12.77 -7.26 13.21
N SER A 154 -13.90 -7.92 13.45
CA SER A 154 -15.18 -7.57 12.83
C SER A 154 -15.83 -6.30 13.37
N ALA A 155 -15.49 -5.85 14.59
CA ALA A 155 -15.95 -4.57 15.14
C ALA A 155 -15.21 -3.40 14.47
N VAL A 156 -13.91 -3.57 14.22
CA VAL A 156 -13.09 -2.61 13.48
C VAL A 156 -13.62 -2.44 12.05
N LYS A 157 -13.93 -3.55 11.37
CA LYS A 157 -14.47 -3.52 10.00
C LYS A 157 -15.76 -2.72 9.83
N ARG A 158 -16.59 -2.65 10.87
CA ARG A 158 -17.87 -1.91 10.86
C ARG A 158 -17.72 -0.42 11.17
N SER A 159 -16.48 0.07 11.29
CA SER A 159 -16.17 1.44 11.67
C SER A 159 -15.92 2.37 10.48
N GLU A 160 -16.37 2.01 9.27
CA GLU A 160 -16.26 2.83 8.03
C GLU A 160 -16.80 4.25 8.23
N ASN A 161 -17.97 4.36 8.86
CA ASN A 161 -18.61 5.62 9.17
C ASN A 161 -17.72 6.60 9.96
N ARG A 162 -16.69 6.13 10.70
CA ARG A 162 -15.73 7.02 11.36
C ARG A 162 -14.91 7.80 10.34
N PHE A 163 -14.40 7.14 9.31
CA PHE A 163 -13.60 7.78 8.27
C PHE A 163 -14.45 8.65 7.35
N GLU A 164 -15.66 8.19 7.02
CA GLU A 164 -16.59 8.93 6.15
C GLU A 164 -17.01 10.28 6.73
N LYS A 165 -17.19 10.37 8.05
CA LYS A 165 -17.47 11.65 8.75
C LYS A 165 -16.40 12.72 8.49
N HIS A 166 -15.18 12.29 8.16
CA HIS A 166 -14.05 13.15 7.86
C HIS A 166 -13.76 13.23 6.35
N GLY A 167 -14.65 12.71 5.50
CA GLY A 167 -14.49 12.70 4.04
C GLY A 167 -13.38 11.77 3.55
N ILE A 168 -12.96 10.80 4.37
CA ILE A 168 -11.92 9.83 4.01
C ILE A 168 -12.58 8.54 3.53
N SER A 169 -12.24 8.12 2.32
CA SER A 169 -12.63 6.80 1.83
C SER A 169 -11.77 5.74 2.52
N VAL A 170 -12.42 4.80 3.21
CA VAL A 170 -11.75 3.70 3.88
C VAL A 170 -12.26 2.37 3.34
N GLU A 171 -11.39 1.36 3.31
CA GLU A 171 -11.77 -0.01 3.05
C GLU A 171 -11.09 -0.92 4.08
N PHE A 172 -11.86 -1.84 4.68
CA PHE A 172 -11.33 -2.78 5.64
C PHE A 172 -11.13 -4.16 5.04
N ILE A 173 -9.96 -4.73 5.26
CA ILE A 173 -9.57 -6.02 4.69
C ILE A 173 -8.87 -6.90 5.72
N VAL A 174 -8.83 -8.20 5.45
CA VAL A 174 -8.03 -9.16 6.25
C VAL A 174 -6.60 -9.24 5.74
N GLU A 175 -5.69 -9.74 6.59
CA GLU A 175 -4.26 -9.90 6.26
C GLU A 175 -4.04 -10.69 4.95
N SER A 176 -4.84 -11.73 4.69
CA SER A 176 -4.68 -12.58 3.50
C SER A 176 -5.05 -11.90 2.18
N GLU A 177 -5.85 -10.84 2.21
CA GLU A 177 -6.40 -10.19 1.00
C GLU A 177 -5.62 -8.93 0.60
N ILE A 178 -4.66 -8.50 1.43
CA ILE A 178 -4.02 -7.18 1.27
C ILE A 178 -3.34 -7.00 -0.09
N VAL A 179 -2.57 -8.00 -0.52
CA VAL A 179 -1.77 -7.89 -1.74
C VAL A 179 -2.66 -7.85 -2.98
N GLU A 180 -3.65 -8.74 -3.06
CA GLU A 180 -4.57 -8.80 -4.19
C GLU A 180 -5.44 -7.56 -4.27
N LYS A 181 -5.95 -7.10 -3.11
CA LYS A 181 -6.75 -5.87 -3.05
C LYS A 181 -5.93 -4.67 -3.49
N LEU A 182 -4.70 -4.52 -2.99
CA LEU A 182 -3.84 -3.40 -3.34
C LEU A 182 -3.52 -3.39 -4.84
N LYS A 183 -3.17 -4.55 -5.42
CA LYS A 183 -2.95 -4.70 -6.87
C LYS A 183 -4.19 -4.33 -7.68
N SER A 184 -5.38 -4.77 -7.24
CA SER A 184 -6.64 -4.42 -7.90
C SER A 184 -6.94 -2.93 -7.83
N LEU A 185 -6.68 -2.28 -6.69
CA LEU A 185 -6.89 -0.84 -6.53
C LEU A 185 -5.95 -0.06 -7.42
N LEU A 186 -4.65 -0.39 -7.42
CA LEU A 186 -3.66 0.23 -8.28
C LEU A 186 -4.01 0.10 -9.76
N LYS A 187 -4.46 -1.08 -10.20
CA LYS A 187 -4.89 -1.31 -11.58
C LYS A 187 -6.08 -0.43 -11.96
N ASN A 188 -7.06 -0.28 -11.06
CA ASN A 188 -8.23 0.56 -11.30
C ASN A 188 -7.85 2.04 -11.36
N GLU A 189 -7.06 2.53 -10.39
CA GLU A 189 -6.57 3.91 -10.37
C GLU A 189 -5.75 4.23 -11.63
N TRP A 190 -4.89 3.29 -12.07
CA TRP A 190 -4.14 3.43 -13.31
C TRP A 190 -5.04 3.51 -14.55
N ALA A 191 -6.08 2.67 -14.61
CA ALA A 191 -7.03 2.71 -15.71
C ALA A 191 -7.78 4.05 -15.75
N THR A 192 -8.27 4.53 -14.60
CA THR A 192 -8.93 5.83 -14.49
C THR A 192 -8.00 6.98 -14.86
N TYR A 193 -6.76 6.97 -14.38
CA TYR A 193 -5.76 7.96 -14.74
C TYR A 193 -5.49 7.97 -16.26
N LYS A 194 -5.37 6.79 -16.87
CA LYS A 194 -5.17 6.66 -18.31
C LYS A 194 -6.35 7.23 -19.10
N GLU A 195 -7.58 6.87 -18.72
CA GLU A 195 -8.80 7.38 -19.36
C GLU A 195 -8.91 8.91 -19.24
N GLU A 196 -8.58 9.48 -18.07
CA GLU A 196 -8.56 10.94 -17.88
C GLU A 196 -7.50 11.60 -18.78
N LYS A 197 -6.31 11.00 -18.90
CA LYS A 197 -5.24 11.51 -19.76
C LYS A 197 -5.58 11.41 -21.24
N ASP A 198 -6.13 10.29 -21.68
CA ASP A 198 -6.59 10.10 -23.05
C ASP A 198 -7.69 11.13 -23.39
N SER A 199 -8.62 11.37 -22.47
CA SER A 199 -9.67 12.40 -22.63
C SER A 199 -9.10 13.83 -22.73
N GLN A 200 -8.14 14.18 -21.87
CA GLN A 200 -7.45 15.48 -21.93
C GLN A 200 -6.67 15.67 -23.25
N LEU A 201 -6.04 14.60 -23.74
CA LEU A 201 -5.32 14.59 -25.02
C LEU A 201 -6.29 14.76 -26.21
N GLU A 202 -7.41 14.04 -26.21
CA GLU A 202 -8.45 14.19 -27.22
C GLU A 202 -9.00 15.62 -27.25
N GLU A 203 -9.33 16.19 -26.09
CA GLU A 203 -9.79 17.57 -25.99
C GLU A 203 -8.74 18.56 -26.48
N TYR A 204 -7.47 18.36 -26.14
CA TYR A 204 -6.37 19.21 -26.60
C TYR A 204 -6.22 19.17 -28.13
N ILE A 205 -6.26 17.98 -28.73
CA ILE A 205 -6.17 17.77 -30.18
C ILE A 205 -7.36 18.42 -30.89
N LEU A 206 -8.57 18.27 -30.36
CA LEU A 206 -9.77 18.89 -30.93
C LEU A 206 -9.71 20.42 -30.84
N THR A 207 -9.28 20.96 -29.70
CA THR A 207 -9.21 22.40 -29.45
C THR A 207 -8.13 23.08 -30.30
N HIS A 208 -6.97 22.45 -30.45
CA HIS A 208 -5.82 23.02 -31.17
C HIS A 208 -5.65 22.43 -32.59
N GLY A 209 -6.63 21.68 -33.07
CA GLY A 209 -6.53 20.90 -34.31
C GLY A 209 -6.15 21.75 -35.52
N SER A 210 -6.69 22.96 -35.64
CA SER A 210 -6.33 23.91 -36.70
C SER A 210 -4.85 24.31 -36.67
N ASN A 211 -4.31 24.62 -35.49
CA ASN A 211 -2.91 25.00 -35.31
C ASN A 211 -1.97 23.82 -35.54
N ILE A 212 -2.36 22.62 -35.10
CA ILE A 212 -1.63 21.37 -35.35
C ILE A 212 -1.57 21.10 -36.86
N LEU A 213 -2.70 21.21 -37.56
CA LEU A 213 -2.76 21.03 -39.01
C LEU A 213 -1.95 22.08 -39.76
N GLU A 214 -2.00 23.34 -39.34
CA GLU A 214 -1.21 24.41 -39.94
C GLU A 214 0.29 24.17 -39.77
N TYR A 215 0.72 23.72 -38.59
CA TYR A 215 2.10 23.32 -38.33
C TYR A 215 2.53 22.14 -39.19
N VAL A 216 1.73 21.08 -39.26
CA VAL A 216 2.00 19.88 -40.10
C VAL A 216 2.09 20.24 -41.58
N ASN A 217 1.24 21.15 -42.07
CA ASN A 217 1.22 21.56 -43.46
C ASN A 217 2.40 22.48 -43.85
N LYS A 218 2.93 23.27 -42.89
CA LYS A 218 4.02 24.22 -43.13
C LYS A 218 5.40 23.67 -42.81
N THR A 219 5.49 22.62 -42.00
CA THR A 219 6.75 22.07 -41.52
C THR A 219 7.06 20.76 -42.24
N PRO A 220 8.23 20.59 -42.86
CA PRO A 220 8.61 19.31 -43.46
C PRO A 220 8.77 18.26 -42.35
N ILE A 221 7.81 17.35 -42.24
CA ILE A 221 7.89 16.23 -41.30
C ILE A 221 8.71 15.14 -41.94
N LYS A 222 9.86 14.83 -41.33
CA LYS A 222 10.70 13.71 -41.74
C LYS A 222 10.15 12.43 -41.11
N ILE A 223 9.26 11.75 -41.82
CA ILE A 223 8.77 10.42 -41.42
C ILE A 223 9.85 9.42 -41.83
N THR A 224 10.53 8.82 -40.84
CA THR A 224 11.66 7.91 -41.08
C THR A 224 11.26 6.44 -41.22
N ASP A 225 10.06 6.07 -40.79
CA ASP A 225 9.56 4.69 -40.85
C ASP A 225 8.20 4.63 -41.55
N TRP A 226 8.21 4.38 -42.85
CA TRP A 226 7.05 3.86 -43.58
C TRP A 226 7.25 2.35 -43.75
N MET A 227 6.59 1.55 -42.90
CA MET A 227 6.25 0.18 -43.27
C MET A 227 4.82 0.19 -43.82
N LEU A 228 4.71 0.28 -45.14
CA LEU A 228 3.48 -0.14 -45.82
C LEU A 228 3.42 -1.66 -45.69
N GLU A 229 2.67 -2.15 -44.70
CA GLU A 229 2.24 -3.56 -44.65
C GLU A 229 1.26 -3.82 -45.81
N GLY A 230 1.81 -3.89 -47.03
CA GLY A 230 1.19 -4.47 -48.21
C GLY A 230 1.87 -5.80 -48.55
N PRO A 231 1.32 -6.60 -49.48
CA PRO A 231 1.70 -8.01 -49.70
C PRO A 231 3.08 -8.21 -50.37
N PHE A 232 3.99 -7.26 -50.25
CA PHE A 232 5.33 -7.27 -50.84
C PHE A 232 6.35 -7.58 -49.75
N GLU A 233 6.36 -8.84 -49.29
CA GLU A 233 7.23 -9.35 -48.20
C GLU A 233 8.70 -9.59 -48.62
N LYS A 234 9.19 -9.01 -49.73
CA LYS A 234 10.58 -9.17 -50.16
C LYS A 234 11.36 -7.87 -49.93
N GLU A 235 12.51 -7.98 -49.26
CA GLU A 235 13.37 -6.85 -48.88
C GLU A 235 13.81 -5.94 -50.06
N GLU A 236 13.72 -6.44 -51.29
CA GLU A 236 14.14 -5.76 -52.51
C GLU A 236 13.14 -4.69 -53.00
N ASP A 237 11.91 -4.66 -52.48
CA ASP A 237 10.86 -3.70 -52.87
C ASP A 237 10.66 -2.53 -51.89
N LYS A 238 11.63 -2.28 -51.00
CA LYS A 238 11.60 -1.13 -50.09
C LYS A 238 11.76 0.18 -50.87
N ILE A 239 10.65 0.85 -51.14
CA ILE A 239 10.65 2.20 -51.71
C ILE A 239 11.03 3.19 -50.60
N TYR A 240 12.23 3.76 -50.70
CA TYR A 240 12.64 4.91 -49.90
C TYR A 240 12.31 6.19 -50.67
N GLY A 241 11.36 6.96 -50.15
CA GLY A 241 10.97 8.27 -50.69
C GLY A 241 11.10 9.34 -49.61
N THR A 242 11.46 10.56 -50.03
CA THR A 242 11.35 11.75 -49.18
C THR A 242 10.05 12.45 -49.54
N ILE A 243 9.16 12.72 -48.58
CA ILE A 243 7.95 13.49 -48.85
C ILE A 243 8.35 14.94 -49.07
N GLU A 244 8.34 15.39 -50.32
CA GLU A 244 8.64 16.79 -50.65
C GLU A 244 7.49 17.73 -50.30
N ARG A 245 6.24 17.25 -50.33
CA ARG A 245 5.03 18.03 -50.02
C ARG A 245 3.82 17.14 -49.75
N ILE A 246 3.06 17.46 -48.69
CA ILE A 246 1.73 16.85 -48.44
C ILE A 246 0.71 17.55 -49.34
N LEU A 247 0.08 16.82 -50.27
CA LEU A 247 -0.88 17.38 -51.23
C LEU A 247 -2.28 17.57 -50.63
N SER A 248 -2.70 16.69 -49.71
CA SER A 248 -3.95 16.84 -48.97
C SER A 248 -3.95 15.99 -47.71
N VAL A 249 -4.48 16.53 -46.61
CA VAL A 249 -4.78 15.77 -45.39
C VAL A 249 -6.29 15.60 -45.31
N LYS A 250 -6.77 14.36 -45.25
CA LYS A 250 -8.17 14.07 -44.91
C LYS A 250 -8.20 13.50 -43.49
N PRO A 251 -8.83 14.19 -42.53
CA PRO A 251 -8.98 13.63 -41.20
C PRO A 251 -9.94 12.43 -41.28
N THR A 252 -9.43 11.27 -40.87
CA THR A 252 -10.25 10.13 -40.47
C THR A 252 -10.77 10.39 -39.07
N GLN A 253 -11.99 9.93 -38.78
CA GLN A 253 -12.55 10.02 -37.45
C GLN A 253 -11.65 9.24 -36.48
N ILE A 254 -11.06 9.95 -35.52
CA ILE A 254 -10.26 9.32 -34.47
C ILE A 254 -11.24 8.58 -33.56
N THR A 255 -11.27 7.26 -33.67
CA THR A 255 -12.15 6.42 -32.85
C THR A 255 -11.49 5.98 -31.55
N LYS A 256 -10.15 6.12 -31.45
CA LYS A 256 -9.37 5.82 -30.25
C LYS A 256 -7.98 6.44 -30.33
N VAL A 257 -7.57 7.16 -29.31
CA VAL A 257 -6.16 7.53 -29.08
C VAL A 257 -5.57 6.56 -28.05
N VAL A 258 -4.35 6.07 -28.27
CA VAL A 258 -3.66 5.22 -27.30
C VAL A 258 -2.37 5.92 -26.89
N GLY A 259 -2.33 6.45 -25.66
CA GLY A 259 -1.08 6.88 -25.04
C GLY A 259 -0.17 5.68 -24.73
N GLY A 260 1.05 5.70 -25.25
CA GLY A 260 2.15 4.82 -24.83
C GLY A 260 3.16 5.60 -23.98
N ALA A 261 3.62 5.02 -22.88
CA ALA A 261 4.78 5.53 -22.15
C ALA A 261 6.08 4.95 -22.76
N PRO A 262 7.19 5.72 -22.78
CA PRO A 262 8.49 5.14 -23.08
C PRO A 262 8.84 4.10 -22.02
N THR A 263 9.04 2.85 -22.44
CA THR A 263 9.68 1.84 -21.61
C THR A 263 11.14 2.22 -21.49
N TYR A 264 11.53 2.81 -20.36
CA TYR A 264 12.94 2.88 -19.99
C TYR A 264 13.39 1.48 -19.59
N GLY A 265 14.21 0.87 -20.45
CA GLY A 265 15.02 -0.31 -20.13
C GLY A 265 16.34 0.08 -19.49
#